data_AF-A0A534YTY2-F1
#
_entry.id   AF-A0A534YTY2-F1
#
_cell.length_a   1.000
_cell.length_b   1.000
_cell.length_c   1.000
_cell.angle_alpha   90.00
_cell.angle_beta   90.00
_cell.angle_gamma   90.00
#
_symmetry.space_group_name_H-M   'P 1'
#
loop_
_entity.id
_entity.type
_entity.pdbx_description
1 polymer ?
#
loop_
_entity_poly.entity_id
_entity_poly.type
_entity_poly.pdbx_seq_one_letter_code
_entity_poly.pdbx_strand_id
1 'polypeptide(L)'
;MNVTEPPVSGPWGGGFKRIHSERGPKEMKHLRRTIFCFVAATLAALVLGVPPAAAQLTLQTVGLSCSDGTALTVALGLTELTALADAVSAINLFPAGDPPLACSLSQDPPPSSANGPKDYAIGGGQVVVVAPLPFGTTNFSLSAHSAVDAPPTSPQQGVGGTYNVTVPSGTFRGSFTSKVDCVKVGDDDAGPGTAQATAVVTQAEGFFASFTPPGTEVRVDVFDSGTPGPAPANGDMIGASSSNGPCDFSSGGPYCSGAFPCGPVQHGNIDVHDEPS
;
A
#
# COMPACT_ATOMS: atom_id res chain seq x y z
N MET A 1 14.31 -74.94 2.53
CA MET A 1 13.09 -75.79 2.49
C MET A 1 12.07 -74.98 1.69
N ASN A 2 11.73 -75.33 0.44
CA ASN A 2 10.79 -76.40 0.01
C ASN A 2 9.39 -76.21 0.64
N VAL A 3 8.25 -76.16 -0.07
CA VAL A 3 7.89 -76.12 -1.53
C VAL A 3 6.64 -75.19 -1.67
N THR A 4 5.95 -74.92 -2.79
CA THR A 4 5.75 -75.62 -4.10
C THR A 4 5.61 -74.60 -5.27
N GLU A 5 4.93 -74.95 -6.36
CA GLU A 5 4.89 -74.33 -7.70
C GLU A 5 3.44 -74.10 -8.26
N PRO A 6 3.24 -73.52 -9.47
CA PRO A 6 2.00 -72.85 -9.94
C PRO A 6 1.11 -73.72 -10.87
N PRO A 7 0.43 -73.26 -11.99
CA PRO A 7 1.11 -72.79 -13.23
C PRO A 7 0.33 -71.88 -14.26
N VAL A 8 0.97 -71.62 -15.43
CA VAL A 8 0.50 -71.18 -16.80
C VAL A 8 -0.18 -69.79 -16.99
N SER A 9 -0.02 -69.01 -18.09
CA SER A 9 0.65 -69.20 -19.41
C SER A 9 1.10 -67.87 -20.06
N GLY A 10 2.19 -67.86 -20.85
CA GLY A 10 2.46 -66.90 -21.95
C GLY A 10 2.25 -67.59 -23.32
N PRO A 11 3.05 -67.33 -24.39
CA PRO A 11 3.97 -66.20 -24.66
C PRO A 11 3.91 -65.73 -26.16
N TRP A 12 5.06 -65.21 -26.67
CA TRP A 12 5.41 -64.75 -28.04
C TRP A 12 5.00 -63.31 -28.42
N GLY A 13 5.79 -62.50 -29.15
CA GLY A 13 7.24 -62.55 -29.41
C GLY A 13 7.69 -62.61 -30.89
N GLY A 14 8.25 -61.51 -31.43
CA GLY A 14 8.91 -61.48 -32.75
C GLY A 14 9.10 -60.06 -33.33
N GLY A 15 10.34 -59.69 -33.71
CA GLY A 15 10.65 -58.39 -34.33
C GLY A 15 11.23 -58.53 -35.74
N PHE A 16 11.10 -57.49 -36.58
CA PHE A 16 11.72 -57.43 -37.92
C PHE A 16 12.27 -56.02 -38.25
N LYS A 17 13.11 -55.93 -39.28
CA LYS A 17 14.22 -54.95 -39.37
C LYS A 17 14.11 -53.97 -40.55
N ARG A 18 14.09 -52.66 -40.23
CA ARG A 18 14.62 -51.47 -40.96
C ARG A 18 14.74 -51.50 -42.51
N ILE A 19 14.07 -50.56 -43.20
CA ILE A 19 14.44 -50.06 -44.55
C ILE A 19 14.27 -48.52 -44.61
N HIS A 20 15.06 -47.84 -45.45
CA HIS A 20 15.14 -46.37 -45.64
C HIS A 20 14.01 -45.77 -46.51
N SER A 21 13.77 -44.45 -46.38
CA SER A 21 14.03 -43.43 -47.43
C SER A 21 13.01 -42.27 -47.43
N GLU A 22 13.49 -41.05 -47.64
CA GLU A 22 12.68 -39.84 -47.88
C GLU A 22 12.03 -39.84 -49.28
N ARG A 23 10.87 -39.18 -49.41
CA ARG A 23 10.54 -38.12 -50.39
C ARG A 23 9.07 -37.67 -50.22
N GLY A 24 8.81 -36.36 -50.37
CA GLY A 24 7.46 -35.76 -50.31
C GLY A 24 6.73 -35.73 -51.67
N PRO A 25 6.05 -34.62 -52.02
CA PRO A 25 4.70 -34.30 -51.53
C PRO A 25 3.69 -34.04 -52.69
N LYS A 26 2.38 -34.01 -52.37
CA LYS A 26 1.28 -33.28 -53.06
C LYS A 26 -0.04 -33.48 -52.31
N GLU A 27 -0.61 -32.45 -51.67
CA GLU A 27 -1.57 -31.51 -52.27
C GLU A 27 -2.93 -32.15 -52.65
N MET A 28 -3.92 -32.03 -51.77
CA MET A 28 -5.33 -31.88 -52.17
C MET A 28 -5.98 -30.71 -51.43
N LYS A 29 -5.79 -29.52 -52.01
CA LYS A 29 -6.64 -28.35 -51.76
C LYS A 29 -8.08 -28.71 -52.13
N HIS A 30 -9.04 -28.67 -51.19
CA HIS A 30 -10.44 -28.28 -51.49
C HIS A 30 -11.38 -28.07 -50.28
N LEU A 31 -10.93 -28.17 -49.03
CA LEU A 31 -11.80 -27.99 -47.85
C LEU A 31 -11.28 -26.98 -46.80
N ARG A 32 -10.81 -25.80 -47.25
CA ARG A 32 -10.41 -24.68 -46.37
C ARG A 32 -10.95 -23.31 -46.80
N ARG A 33 -11.84 -23.25 -47.80
CA ARG A 33 -12.21 -22.00 -48.51
C ARG A 33 -13.63 -21.48 -48.21
N THR A 34 -14.24 -21.93 -47.12
CA THR A 34 -15.64 -21.60 -46.77
C THR A 34 -15.83 -21.10 -45.32
N ILE A 35 -14.75 -20.84 -44.58
CA ILE A 35 -14.79 -20.36 -43.18
C ILE A 35 -14.31 -18.89 -43.07
N PHE A 36 -13.70 -18.33 -44.12
CA PHE A 36 -13.09 -16.99 -44.08
C PHE A 36 -14.04 -15.80 -44.34
N CYS A 37 -15.32 -16.03 -44.66
CA CYS A 37 -16.25 -14.96 -45.06
C CYS A 37 -17.13 -14.39 -43.93
N PHE A 38 -17.01 -14.87 -42.69
CA PHE A 38 -17.83 -14.39 -41.55
C PHE A 38 -17.05 -13.67 -40.43
N VAL A 39 -15.75 -13.40 -40.62
CA VAL A 39 -14.91 -12.67 -39.64
C VAL A 39 -14.60 -11.23 -40.10
N ALA A 40 -14.81 -10.90 -41.37
CA ALA A 40 -14.48 -9.58 -41.93
C ALA A 40 -15.47 -8.46 -41.57
N ALA A 41 -16.64 -8.78 -41.01
CA ALA A 41 -17.70 -7.80 -40.71
C ALA A 41 -17.64 -7.21 -39.29
N THR A 42 -16.87 -7.80 -38.36
CA THR A 42 -16.71 -7.29 -36.98
C THR A 42 -15.41 -6.50 -36.77
N LEU A 43 -14.47 -6.55 -37.72
CA LEU A 43 -13.18 -5.83 -37.64
C LEU A 43 -13.21 -4.43 -38.27
N ALA A 44 -14.32 -4.03 -38.91
CA ALA A 44 -14.50 -2.69 -39.48
C ALA A 44 -14.91 -1.61 -38.45
N ALA A 45 -15.04 -1.97 -37.16
CA ALA A 45 -15.35 -1.05 -36.06
C ALA A 45 -14.10 -0.62 -35.24
N LEU A 46 -12.90 -1.09 -35.60
CA LEU A 46 -11.65 -0.78 -34.88
C LEU A 46 -10.80 0.35 -35.49
N VAL A 47 -11.27 1.01 -36.56
CA VAL A 47 -10.48 2.02 -37.30
C VAL A 47 -11.23 3.36 -37.46
N LEU A 48 -12.05 3.70 -36.48
CA LEU A 48 -12.38 5.10 -36.20
C LEU A 48 -11.74 5.45 -34.87
N GLY A 49 -10.59 6.13 -34.95
CA GLY A 49 -9.85 6.59 -33.78
C GLY A 49 -10.69 7.57 -32.99
N VAL A 50 -11.29 7.08 -31.90
CA VAL A 50 -11.52 7.91 -30.73
C VAL A 50 -10.12 8.28 -30.25
N PRO A 51 -9.66 9.55 -30.36
CA PRO A 51 -8.45 9.94 -29.64
C PRO A 51 -8.72 9.61 -28.17
N PRO A 52 -7.78 8.99 -27.43
CA PRO A 52 -7.97 8.91 -25.99
C PRO A 52 -8.19 10.33 -25.52
N ALA A 53 -9.40 10.61 -25.04
CA ALA A 53 -9.64 11.84 -24.32
C ALA A 53 -8.69 11.73 -23.14
N ALA A 54 -7.57 12.45 -23.20
CA ALA A 54 -6.75 12.68 -22.05
C ALA A 54 -7.74 13.18 -21.00
N ALA A 55 -7.90 12.41 -19.92
CA ALA A 55 -8.69 12.88 -18.80
C ALA A 55 -8.03 14.21 -18.42
N GLN A 56 -8.72 15.31 -18.69
CA GLN A 56 -8.33 16.60 -18.13
C GLN A 56 -8.60 16.43 -16.64
N LEU A 57 -7.58 15.92 -15.95
CA LEU A 57 -7.50 15.80 -14.51
C LEU A 57 -7.53 17.23 -13.99
N THR A 58 -8.75 17.73 -13.83
CA THR A 58 -9.01 18.99 -13.15
C THR A 58 -8.63 18.75 -11.70
N LEU A 59 -7.42 19.15 -11.35
CA LEU A 59 -6.95 19.17 -9.98
C LEU A 59 -7.95 19.94 -9.14
N GLN A 60 -8.43 19.32 -8.06
CA GLN A 60 -9.30 19.95 -7.09
C GLN A 60 -8.44 20.38 -5.90
N THR A 61 -8.42 21.67 -5.64
CA THR A 61 -7.76 22.22 -4.47
C THR A 61 -8.64 21.98 -3.25
N VAL A 62 -8.13 21.23 -2.26
CA VAL A 62 -8.83 20.91 -1.03
C VAL A 62 -7.97 21.23 0.19
N GLY A 63 -8.63 21.62 1.28
CA GLY A 63 -7.99 21.83 2.58
C GLY A 63 -8.17 20.62 3.49
N LEU A 64 -7.08 20.03 3.97
CA LEU A 64 -7.08 19.06 5.06
C LEU A 64 -6.84 19.78 6.38
N SER A 65 -7.64 19.51 7.41
CA SER A 65 -7.40 20.01 8.77
C SER A 65 -7.64 18.92 9.81
N CYS A 66 -6.69 18.77 10.74
CA CYS A 66 -6.72 17.78 11.82
C CYS A 66 -6.55 18.41 13.22
N SER A 67 -7.06 17.72 14.24
CA SER A 67 -7.10 18.16 15.66
C SER A 67 -5.74 18.34 16.32
N ASP A 68 -4.67 17.85 15.70
CA ASP A 68 -3.29 17.92 16.16
C ASP A 68 -2.53 19.18 15.70
N GLY A 69 -3.15 19.99 14.84
CA GLY A 69 -2.60 21.20 14.25
C GLY A 69 -2.24 21.10 12.76
N THR A 70 -2.30 19.91 12.15
CA THR A 70 -2.07 19.74 10.70
C THR A 70 -3.14 20.50 9.90
N ALA A 71 -2.67 21.37 8.98
CA ALA A 71 -3.50 22.18 8.11
C ALA A 71 -2.81 22.29 6.73
N LEU A 72 -3.30 21.54 5.74
CA LEU A 72 -2.68 21.40 4.42
C LEU A 72 -3.65 21.89 3.33
N THR A 73 -3.12 22.47 2.26
CA THR A 73 -3.88 22.78 1.04
C THR A 73 -3.21 22.04 -0.10
N VAL A 74 -3.94 21.09 -0.71
CA VAL A 74 -3.41 20.13 -1.68
C VAL A 74 -4.25 20.15 -2.95
N ALA A 75 -3.62 19.96 -4.11
CA ALA A 75 -4.28 20.00 -5.41
C ALA A 75 -4.27 18.59 -6.02
N LEU A 76 -5.40 17.90 -5.94
CA LEU A 76 -5.47 16.44 -6.19
C LEU A 76 -6.36 16.09 -7.38
N GLY A 77 -6.02 15.01 -8.08
CA GLY A 77 -6.92 14.33 -9.00
C GLY A 77 -8.11 13.68 -8.27
N LEU A 78 -9.15 13.30 -9.02
CA LEU A 78 -10.36 12.71 -8.43
C LEU A 78 -10.08 11.39 -7.67
N THR A 79 -9.10 10.60 -8.12
CA THR A 79 -8.72 9.33 -7.46
C THR A 79 -8.03 9.59 -6.13
N GLU A 80 -7.01 10.46 -6.11
CA GLU A 80 -6.27 10.88 -4.92
C GLU A 80 -7.21 11.54 -3.89
N LEU A 81 -8.10 12.44 -4.34
CA LEU A 81 -9.11 13.03 -3.47
C LEU A 81 -10.06 11.98 -2.85
N THR A 82 -10.36 10.89 -3.56
CA THR A 82 -11.16 9.79 -3.02
C THR A 82 -10.38 9.01 -1.97
N ALA A 83 -9.10 8.68 -2.24
CA ALA A 83 -8.22 8.01 -1.30
C ALA A 83 -7.99 8.83 -0.01
N LEU A 84 -7.75 10.15 -0.13
CA LEU A 84 -7.64 11.05 1.01
C LEU A 84 -8.96 11.15 1.81
N ALA A 85 -10.11 11.17 1.13
CA ALA A 85 -11.42 11.19 1.80
C ALA A 85 -11.69 9.88 2.56
N ASP A 86 -11.33 8.73 1.99
CA ASP A 86 -11.45 7.43 2.65
C ASP A 86 -10.48 7.30 3.84
N ALA A 87 -9.25 7.82 3.72
CA ALA A 87 -8.28 7.90 4.82
C ALA A 87 -8.81 8.78 5.98
N VAL A 88 -9.31 9.97 5.68
CA VAL A 88 -9.93 10.87 6.66
C VAL A 88 -11.18 10.26 7.30
N SER A 89 -12.00 9.54 6.53
CA SER A 89 -13.15 8.79 7.04
C SER A 89 -12.69 7.71 8.04
N ALA A 90 -11.65 6.95 7.70
CA ALA A 90 -11.12 5.88 8.53
C ALA A 90 -10.50 6.38 9.84
N ILE A 91 -9.77 7.51 9.84
CA ILE A 91 -9.27 8.19 11.05
C ILE A 91 -10.42 8.45 12.04
N ASN A 92 -11.55 8.97 11.55
CA ASN A 92 -12.69 9.31 12.39
C ASN A 92 -13.53 8.08 12.82
N LEU A 93 -13.57 7.02 12.01
CA LEU A 93 -14.29 5.77 12.32
C LEU A 93 -13.52 4.87 13.30
N PHE A 94 -12.19 4.89 13.27
CA PHE A 94 -11.32 4.06 14.08
C PHE A 94 -10.37 4.92 14.93
N PRO A 95 -10.92 5.65 15.92
CA PRO A 95 -10.16 6.61 16.71
C PRO A 95 -8.96 5.96 17.39
N ALA A 96 -7.83 6.66 17.32
CA ALA A 96 -6.57 6.28 17.93
C ALA A 96 -5.88 7.48 18.58
N GLY A 97 -5.24 7.23 19.73
CA GLY A 97 -4.66 8.26 20.60
C GLY A 97 -5.63 8.74 21.68
N ASP A 98 -5.09 9.47 22.64
CA ASP A 98 -5.86 10.25 23.62
C ASP A 98 -5.31 11.70 23.66
N PRO A 99 -6.14 12.73 23.37
CA PRO A 99 -7.42 12.61 22.68
C PRO A 99 -7.23 12.03 21.26
N PRO A 100 -8.24 11.36 20.67
CA PRO A 100 -8.12 10.81 19.32
C PRO A 100 -7.83 11.87 18.25
N LEU A 101 -7.06 11.50 17.23
CA LEU A 101 -6.95 12.30 16.02
C LEU A 101 -8.32 12.37 15.33
N ALA A 102 -8.70 13.57 14.90
CA ALA A 102 -9.87 13.82 14.07
C ALA A 102 -9.45 14.72 12.92
N CYS A 103 -9.83 14.37 11.69
CA CYS A 103 -9.47 15.11 10.48
C CYS A 103 -10.71 15.44 9.64
N SER A 104 -10.62 16.46 8.79
CA SER A 104 -11.71 16.92 7.92
C SER A 104 -11.17 17.50 6.61
N LEU A 105 -11.98 17.45 5.56
CA LEU A 105 -11.70 18.05 4.25
C LEU A 105 -12.63 19.23 3.95
N SER A 106 -12.09 20.29 3.36
CA SER A 106 -12.81 21.47 2.87
C SER A 106 -12.57 21.68 1.37
N GLN A 107 -13.62 22.05 0.63
CA GLN A 107 -13.52 22.47 -0.78
C GLN A 107 -13.19 23.96 -0.95
N ASP A 108 -13.22 24.73 0.14
CA ASP A 108 -12.79 26.12 0.20
C ASP A 108 -11.70 26.20 1.29
N PRO A 109 -10.44 25.84 0.96
CA PRO A 109 -9.33 25.98 1.89
C PRO A 109 -9.11 27.46 2.22
N PRO A 110 -8.80 27.81 3.48
CA PRO A 110 -8.32 29.15 3.79
C PRO A 110 -7.05 29.43 2.97
N PRO A 111 -6.73 30.70 2.67
CA PRO A 111 -5.52 31.06 1.93
C PRO A 111 -4.26 30.76 2.75
N SER A 112 -3.82 29.51 2.74
CA SER A 112 -2.47 29.10 3.13
C SER A 112 -1.45 29.67 2.16
N SER A 113 -0.16 29.49 2.46
CA SER A 113 0.91 29.65 1.47
C SER A 113 0.55 28.93 0.16
N ALA A 114 0.94 29.53 -0.97
CA ALA A 114 0.57 29.05 -2.31
C ALA A 114 1.07 27.64 -2.65
N ASN A 115 1.96 27.10 -1.82
CA ASN A 115 2.32 25.70 -1.75
C ASN A 115 1.89 25.20 -0.35
N GLY A 116 1.15 24.09 -0.29
CA GLY A 116 1.04 23.29 0.93
C GLY A 116 2.39 22.59 1.24
N PRO A 117 2.44 21.67 2.22
CA PRO A 117 3.53 20.70 2.20
C PRO A 117 3.44 19.90 0.91
N LYS A 118 4.59 19.66 0.30
CA LYS A 118 4.71 18.93 -0.97
C LYS A 118 4.28 17.48 -0.81
N ASP A 119 4.65 16.89 0.32
CA ASP A 119 4.60 15.45 0.53
C ASP A 119 3.94 15.14 1.86
N TYR A 120 3.06 14.15 1.85
CA TYR A 120 2.33 13.72 3.04
C TYR A 120 2.01 12.23 3.03
N ALA A 121 1.73 11.70 4.22
CA ALA A 121 1.08 10.42 4.44
C ALA A 121 -0.04 10.60 5.47
N ILE A 122 -1.29 10.46 5.03
CA ILE A 122 -2.48 10.59 5.88
C ILE A 122 -3.21 9.25 5.87
N GLY A 123 -3.55 8.70 7.03
CA GLY A 123 -4.16 7.37 7.08
C GLY A 123 -4.82 7.03 8.39
N GLY A 124 -5.74 6.08 8.35
CA GLY A 124 -6.37 5.55 9.55
C GLY A 124 -7.07 4.24 9.28
N GLY A 125 -7.52 3.59 10.35
CA GLY A 125 -8.22 2.31 10.30
C GLY A 125 -7.68 1.36 11.34
N GLN A 126 -7.68 0.07 11.00
CA GLN A 126 -7.27 -0.99 11.90
C GLN A 126 -6.13 -1.82 11.31
N VAL A 127 -5.24 -2.29 12.17
CA VAL A 127 -4.22 -3.27 11.82
C VAL A 127 -4.25 -4.41 12.82
N VAL A 128 -4.04 -5.63 12.34
CA VAL A 128 -3.76 -6.80 13.18
C VAL A 128 -2.28 -7.07 13.08
N VAL A 129 -1.49 -6.49 13.98
CA VAL A 129 -0.04 -6.67 14.00
C VAL A 129 0.27 -8.13 14.30
N VAL A 130 0.99 -8.79 13.38
CA VAL A 130 1.38 -10.18 13.51
C VAL A 130 2.85 -10.24 13.93
N ALA A 131 3.07 -10.54 15.21
CA ALA A 131 4.36 -10.72 15.90
C ALA A 131 5.08 -9.43 16.36
N PRO A 132 5.86 -9.49 17.47
CA PRO A 132 6.08 -10.67 18.34
C PRO A 132 4.90 -10.99 19.27
N LEU A 133 3.92 -10.09 19.41
CA LEU A 133 2.71 -10.30 20.21
C LEU A 133 1.46 -10.00 19.38
N PRO A 134 0.41 -10.84 19.44
CA PRO A 134 -0.87 -10.53 18.78
C PRO A 134 -1.62 -9.50 19.62
N PHE A 135 -1.43 -8.21 19.33
CA PHE A 135 -2.09 -7.11 20.05
C PHE A 135 -3.62 -7.07 19.87
N GLY A 136 -4.16 -7.93 19.00
CA GLY A 136 -5.56 -7.91 18.58
C GLY A 136 -5.79 -6.83 17.54
N THR A 137 -7.06 -6.46 17.34
CA THR A 137 -7.42 -5.34 16.47
C THR A 137 -6.91 -4.04 17.09
N THR A 138 -5.98 -3.39 16.39
CA THR A 138 -5.33 -2.15 16.83
C THR A 138 -5.79 -1.02 15.92
N ASN A 139 -6.42 0.01 16.47
CA ASN A 139 -6.71 1.23 15.72
C ASN A 139 -5.42 2.04 15.55
N PHE A 140 -5.23 2.66 14.38
CA PHE A 140 -4.18 3.63 14.14
C PHE A 140 -4.72 4.89 13.46
N SER A 141 -4.01 6.00 13.65
CA SER A 141 -4.21 7.24 12.91
C SER A 141 -2.86 7.87 12.60
N LEU A 142 -2.68 8.35 11.37
CA LEU A 142 -1.46 8.99 10.88
C LEU A 142 -1.81 10.31 10.20
N SER A 143 -1.10 11.35 10.60
CA SER A 143 -1.01 12.65 9.93
C SER A 143 0.46 13.02 9.87
N ALA A 144 1.17 12.63 8.81
CA ALA A 144 2.57 12.99 8.60
C ALA A 144 2.69 13.87 7.35
N HIS A 145 3.45 14.96 7.41
CA HIS A 145 3.67 15.84 6.25
C HIS A 145 4.98 16.61 6.36
N SER A 146 5.59 16.91 5.22
CA SER A 146 6.81 17.73 5.16
C SER A 146 6.51 19.19 5.55
N ALA A 147 7.55 20.03 5.64
CA ALA A 147 7.39 21.47 5.80
C ALA A 147 7.37 22.13 4.41
N VAL A 148 6.62 23.24 4.27
CA VAL A 148 6.36 23.95 3.00
C VAL A 148 7.63 24.26 2.17
N ASP A 149 8.78 24.46 2.83
CA ASP A 149 10.06 24.81 2.20
C ASP A 149 11.19 23.78 2.47
N ALA A 150 10.86 22.54 2.84
CA ALA A 150 11.87 21.51 3.13
C ALA A 150 12.71 21.18 1.87
N PRO A 151 14.04 21.42 1.85
CA PRO A 151 14.85 21.22 0.65
C PRO A 151 14.90 19.73 0.26
N PRO A 152 14.90 19.36 -1.04
CA PRO A 152 14.76 17.98 -1.54
C PRO A 152 15.97 17.06 -1.28
N THR A 153 16.82 17.40 -0.29
CA THR A 153 17.94 16.58 0.14
C THR A 153 17.49 15.60 1.20
N SER A 154 17.54 14.31 0.86
CA SER A 154 17.30 13.19 1.78
C SER A 154 18.15 13.29 3.07
N PRO A 155 17.58 12.99 4.26
CA PRO A 155 16.16 12.79 4.56
C PRO A 155 15.51 14.12 5.02
N GLN A 156 14.36 14.48 4.44
CA GLN A 156 13.81 15.84 4.60
C GLN A 156 13.36 16.17 6.03
N GLN A 157 13.72 17.38 6.46
CA GLN A 157 13.40 17.94 7.77
C GLN A 157 12.07 18.70 7.69
N GLY A 158 10.99 18.04 8.12
CA GLY A 158 9.64 18.59 8.18
C GLY A 158 8.86 17.98 9.33
N VAL A 159 8.39 18.84 10.26
CA VAL A 159 7.73 18.45 11.52
C VAL A 159 6.24 18.73 11.38
N GLY A 160 5.39 17.70 11.45
CA GLY A 160 3.99 17.85 11.08
C GLY A 160 3.11 16.67 11.49
N GLY A 161 2.14 16.95 12.37
CA GLY A 161 1.06 16.04 12.77
C GLY A 161 1.45 14.95 13.77
N THR A 162 0.82 13.77 13.69
CA THR A 162 0.88 12.71 14.72
C THR A 162 0.84 11.29 14.15
N TYR A 163 1.37 10.34 14.92
CA TYR A 163 1.05 8.92 14.79
C TYR A 163 0.51 8.41 16.11
N ASN A 164 -0.70 7.86 16.09
CA ASN A 164 -1.37 7.42 17.31
C ASN A 164 -1.89 6.00 17.16
N VAL A 165 -1.85 5.27 18.27
CA VAL A 165 -2.22 3.86 18.33
C VAL A 165 -3.17 3.65 19.50
N THR A 166 -4.17 2.80 19.31
CA THR A 166 -5.06 2.39 20.39
C THR A 166 -5.48 0.94 20.23
N VAL A 167 -5.20 0.14 21.25
CA VAL A 167 -5.73 -1.21 21.43
C VAL A 167 -6.95 -1.07 22.35
N PRO A 168 -8.20 -1.14 21.84
CA PRO A 168 -9.38 -0.75 22.59
C PRO A 168 -9.76 -1.76 23.69
N SER A 169 -9.36 -3.03 23.57
CA SER A 169 -9.76 -4.11 24.47
C SER A 169 -8.76 -5.27 24.52
N GLY A 170 -8.96 -6.20 25.46
CA GLY A 170 -8.09 -7.37 25.65
C GLY A 170 -6.88 -7.09 26.55
N THR A 171 -5.99 -8.08 26.66
CA THR A 171 -4.81 -8.04 27.56
C THR A 171 -3.84 -6.91 27.23
N PHE A 172 -3.79 -6.49 25.96
CA PHE A 172 -2.90 -5.44 25.47
C PHE A 172 -3.57 -4.06 25.39
N ARG A 173 -4.72 -3.87 26.05
CA ARG A 173 -5.44 -2.58 26.05
C ARG A 173 -4.54 -1.43 26.50
N GLY A 174 -4.58 -0.35 25.73
CA GLY A 174 -3.86 0.90 25.99
C GLY A 174 -3.78 1.75 24.72
N SER A 175 -3.23 2.94 24.85
CA SER A 175 -2.97 3.84 23.73
C SER A 175 -1.61 4.52 23.86
N PHE A 176 -1.13 5.08 22.76
CA PHE A 176 -0.12 6.14 22.80
C PHE A 176 -0.41 7.20 21.74
N THR A 177 0.00 8.43 22.06
CA THR A 177 -0.09 9.62 21.21
C THR A 177 1.35 10.10 20.94
N SER A 178 1.78 10.16 19.68
CA SER A 178 3.14 10.59 19.31
C SER A 178 3.12 11.75 18.32
N LYS A 179 4.16 12.59 18.36
CA LYS A 179 4.32 13.76 17.48
C LYS A 179 5.37 13.46 16.42
N VAL A 180 4.98 13.55 15.15
CA VAL A 180 5.88 13.31 14.00
C VAL A 180 6.92 14.42 13.93
N ASP A 181 8.20 14.04 13.90
CA ASP A 181 9.33 14.96 13.88
C ASP A 181 10.22 14.85 12.62
N CYS A 182 10.15 13.73 11.91
CA CYS A 182 10.60 13.61 10.53
C CYS A 182 9.60 12.80 9.71
N VAL A 183 9.47 13.15 8.43
CA VAL A 183 8.80 12.31 7.43
C VAL A 183 9.66 12.23 6.17
N LYS A 184 9.58 11.08 5.50
CA LYS A 184 10.21 10.80 4.22
C LYS A 184 9.16 10.15 3.32
N VAL A 185 8.85 10.76 2.19
CA VAL A 185 7.91 10.24 1.19
C VAL A 185 8.69 10.03 -0.11
N GLY A 186 8.31 9.02 -0.90
CA GLY A 186 8.83 8.86 -2.27
C GLY A 186 10.35 8.60 -2.34
N ASP A 187 10.80 7.41 -1.95
CA ASP A 187 12.20 7.01 -2.11
C ASP A 187 12.44 6.33 -3.47
N ASP A 188 13.44 6.77 -4.23
CA ASP A 188 13.92 6.12 -5.47
C ASP A 188 14.14 4.61 -5.30
N ASP A 189 14.60 4.18 -4.11
CA ASP A 189 14.92 2.79 -3.75
C ASP A 189 13.72 1.99 -3.22
N ALA A 190 12.63 2.65 -2.80
CA ALA A 190 11.45 2.02 -2.18
C ALA A 190 10.25 1.94 -3.12
N GLY A 191 10.12 2.89 -4.05
CA GLY A 191 9.06 2.97 -5.05
C GLY A 191 7.88 3.89 -4.66
N PRO A 192 6.93 4.12 -5.58
CA PRO A 192 5.79 5.02 -5.35
C PRO A 192 4.85 4.51 -4.26
N GLY A 193 4.12 5.43 -3.62
CA GLY A 193 3.19 5.11 -2.52
C GLY A 193 3.89 4.78 -1.19
N THR A 194 5.20 4.99 -1.09
CA THR A 194 5.96 4.67 0.12
C THR A 194 6.24 5.90 0.98
N ALA A 195 6.13 5.75 2.30
CA ALA A 195 6.64 6.75 3.24
C ALA A 195 7.12 6.13 4.56
N GLN A 196 8.00 6.85 5.25
CA GLN A 196 8.42 6.58 6.62
C GLN A 196 8.26 7.85 7.46
N ALA A 197 7.93 7.71 8.73
CA ALA A 197 7.94 8.81 9.69
C ALA A 197 8.64 8.39 10.98
N THR A 198 9.33 9.31 11.65
CA THR A 198 9.69 9.17 13.07
C THR A 198 8.76 10.04 13.91
N ALA A 199 8.41 9.55 15.10
CA ALA A 199 7.55 10.26 16.01
C ALA A 199 7.90 9.98 17.49
N VAL A 200 8.04 11.07 18.25
CA VAL A 200 8.29 11.01 19.69
C VAL A 200 7.00 10.78 20.46
N VAL A 201 6.94 9.74 21.28
CA VAL A 201 5.79 9.45 22.14
C VAL A 201 5.64 10.54 23.19
N THR A 202 4.48 11.19 23.19
CA THR A 202 4.13 12.30 24.09
C THR A 202 3.23 11.88 25.25
N GLN A 203 2.39 10.88 25.03
CA GLN A 203 1.51 10.28 26.04
C GLN A 203 1.39 8.78 25.77
N ALA A 204 1.32 7.96 26.81
CA ALA A 204 1.09 6.52 26.70
C ALA A 204 0.39 5.97 27.95
N GLU A 205 -0.51 5.02 27.76
CA GLU A 205 -1.27 4.37 28.84
C GLU A 205 -1.51 2.87 28.60
N GLY A 206 -2.00 2.19 29.64
CA GLY A 206 -2.28 0.75 29.60
C GLY A 206 -1.03 -0.07 29.27
N PHE A 207 -1.11 -0.93 28.26
CA PHE A 207 0.03 -1.73 27.80
C PHE A 207 1.24 -0.90 27.36
N PHE A 208 1.02 0.30 26.81
CA PHE A 208 2.09 1.18 26.32
C PHE A 208 2.71 2.06 27.41
N ALA A 209 2.29 1.96 28.68
CA ALA A 209 2.82 2.78 29.77
C ALA A 209 4.34 2.61 30.04
N SER A 210 5.00 1.63 29.41
CA SER A 210 6.46 1.48 29.39
C SER A 210 7.17 2.40 28.38
N PHE A 211 6.44 2.98 27.42
CA PHE A 211 6.96 4.01 26.53
C PHE A 211 7.11 5.29 27.35
N THR A 212 8.32 5.59 27.83
CA THR A 212 8.60 6.72 28.71
C THR A 212 8.41 8.05 27.97
N PRO A 213 7.37 8.85 28.29
CA PRO A 213 7.11 10.11 27.61
C PRO A 213 7.69 11.30 28.42
N PRO A 214 8.24 12.33 27.75
CA PRO A 214 8.65 12.34 26.35
C PRO A 214 9.92 11.50 26.14
N GLY A 215 10.08 10.91 24.95
CA GLY A 215 11.38 10.39 24.50
C GLY A 215 11.47 8.92 24.10
N THR A 216 10.37 8.15 24.12
CA THR A 216 10.32 6.90 23.33
C THR A 216 10.07 7.25 21.87
N GLU A 217 10.98 6.86 20.99
CA GLU A 217 10.92 7.15 19.56
C GLU A 217 10.38 5.96 18.78
N VAL A 218 9.40 6.19 17.91
CA VAL A 218 8.87 5.16 17.00
C VAL A 218 9.15 5.53 15.54
N ARG A 219 9.56 4.56 14.73
CA ARG A 219 9.48 4.67 13.27
C ARG A 219 8.19 4.01 12.80
N VAL A 220 7.47 4.70 11.93
CA VAL A 220 6.30 4.22 11.20
C VAL A 220 6.71 3.99 9.75
N ASP A 221 6.33 2.85 9.21
CA ASP A 221 6.59 2.42 7.83
C ASP A 221 5.24 2.25 7.13
N VAL A 222 4.98 2.95 6.02
CA VAL A 222 3.72 2.84 5.25
C VAL A 222 3.93 2.53 3.78
N PHE A 223 2.96 1.81 3.22
CA PHE A 223 2.79 1.59 1.80
C PHE A 223 1.32 1.80 1.43
N ASP A 224 1.04 2.85 0.67
CA ASP A 224 -0.19 3.10 -0.07
C ASP A 224 -0.15 2.30 -1.38
N SER A 225 -1.17 1.47 -1.56
CA SER A 225 -1.30 0.58 -2.72
C SER A 225 -2.01 1.21 -3.91
N GLY A 226 -2.60 2.40 -3.74
CA GLY A 226 -3.62 2.97 -4.60
C GLY A 226 -4.97 2.22 -4.55
N THR A 227 -5.18 1.33 -3.57
CA THR A 227 -6.41 0.51 -3.46
C THR A 227 -6.96 0.40 -2.02
N PRO A 228 -8.17 0.93 -1.74
CA PRO A 228 -8.74 0.95 -0.40
C PRO A 228 -9.21 -0.42 0.10
N GLY A 229 -8.35 -1.09 0.87
CA GLY A 229 -8.65 -2.16 1.83
C GLY A 229 -9.32 -3.47 1.33
N PRO A 230 -9.40 -4.45 2.24
CA PRO A 230 -8.24 -5.19 2.72
C PRO A 230 -7.67 -6.15 1.65
N ALA A 231 -6.44 -6.60 1.89
CA ALA A 231 -5.81 -7.76 1.25
C ALA A 231 -6.77 -8.97 1.04
N PRO A 232 -6.57 -9.77 -0.02
CA PRO A 232 -5.31 -10.51 -0.18
C PRO A 232 -4.24 -9.77 -0.99
N ALA A 233 -3.04 -9.73 -0.42
CA ALA A 233 -1.76 -9.28 -0.98
C ALA A 233 -1.60 -7.82 -1.46
N ASN A 234 -2.66 -7.07 -1.78
CA ASN A 234 -2.54 -5.85 -2.59
C ASN A 234 -3.05 -4.54 -1.96
N GLY A 235 -3.62 -4.55 -0.76
CA GLY A 235 -4.08 -3.33 -0.08
C GLY A 235 -2.99 -2.66 0.76
N ASP A 236 -3.27 -1.47 1.28
CA ASP A 236 -2.31 -0.66 2.04
C ASP A 236 -1.73 -1.41 3.25
N MET A 237 -0.51 -1.03 3.62
CA MET A 237 0.23 -1.65 4.72
C MET A 237 0.80 -0.60 5.67
N ILE A 238 0.79 -0.92 6.96
CA ILE A 238 1.44 -0.11 8.00
C ILE A 238 2.19 -0.97 9.02
N GLY A 239 3.39 -0.53 9.38
CA GLY A 239 4.22 -1.09 10.44
C GLY A 239 4.69 0.01 11.38
N ALA A 240 5.01 -0.38 12.61
CA ALA A 240 5.68 0.50 13.56
C ALA A 240 6.75 -0.27 14.34
N SER A 241 7.88 0.38 14.59
CA SER A 241 9.03 -0.18 15.30
C SER A 241 9.71 0.87 16.18
N SER A 242 10.57 0.45 17.11
CA SER A 242 11.41 1.38 17.88
C SER A 242 12.45 2.03 16.98
N SER A 243 12.62 3.34 17.11
CA SER A 243 13.65 4.12 16.42
C SER A 243 14.79 4.50 17.38
N ASN A 244 16.00 4.76 16.86
CA ASN A 244 17.11 5.29 17.64
C ASN A 244 17.08 6.83 17.77
N GLY A 245 16.21 7.52 17.02
CA GLY A 245 16.07 8.97 17.05
C GLY A 245 15.29 9.54 15.85
N PRO A 246 15.13 10.87 15.79
CA PRO A 246 14.48 11.53 14.66
C PRO A 246 15.19 11.17 13.34
N CYS A 247 14.43 10.97 12.27
CA CYS A 247 14.93 10.65 10.92
C CYS A 247 15.74 9.32 10.80
N ASP A 248 15.64 8.37 11.76
CA ASP A 248 16.26 7.03 11.70
C ASP A 248 15.52 6.08 10.73
N PHE A 249 15.56 6.45 9.45
CA PHE A 249 14.91 5.78 8.33
C PHE A 249 15.66 4.53 7.86
N SER A 250 14.94 3.49 7.46
CA SER A 250 15.56 2.23 7.04
C SER A 250 16.06 2.32 5.59
N SER A 251 17.35 2.08 5.38
CA SER A 251 17.92 2.06 4.02
C SER A 251 17.70 0.71 3.31
N GLY A 252 17.02 0.76 2.16
CA GLY A 252 17.05 -0.27 1.13
C GLY A 252 15.87 -1.25 1.09
N GLY A 253 15.27 -1.36 -0.10
CA GLY A 253 14.15 -2.26 -0.41
C GLY A 253 12.79 -1.66 -0.06
N PRO A 254 11.70 -2.17 -0.65
CA PRO A 254 10.37 -1.65 -0.38
C PRO A 254 10.05 -1.79 1.10
N TYR A 255 9.61 -0.70 1.72
CA TYR A 255 9.09 -0.73 3.09
C TYR A 255 7.96 -1.77 3.17
N CYS A 256 7.72 -2.31 4.36
CA CYS A 256 6.78 -3.42 4.54
C CYS A 256 7.19 -4.75 3.87
N SER A 257 8.43 -4.90 3.39
CA SER A 257 9.00 -6.18 2.96
C SER A 257 10.06 -6.73 3.94
N GLY A 258 10.22 -8.06 3.97
CA GLY A 258 11.29 -8.72 4.72
C GLY A 258 11.08 -8.79 6.23
N ALA A 259 12.07 -8.29 7.00
CA ALA A 259 12.21 -8.55 8.44
C ALA A 259 11.39 -7.63 9.36
N PHE A 260 10.76 -6.58 8.81
CA PHE A 260 9.88 -5.66 9.53
C PHE A 260 8.44 -5.86 9.05
N PRO A 261 7.61 -6.64 9.77
CA PRO A 261 6.29 -6.98 9.29
C PRO A 261 5.30 -5.83 9.50
N CYS A 262 5.04 -5.05 8.45
CA CYS A 262 3.81 -4.28 8.37
C CYS A 262 2.61 -5.23 8.31
N GLY A 263 1.50 -4.83 8.93
CA GLY A 263 0.22 -5.49 8.75
C GLY A 263 -0.58 -4.83 7.61
N PRO A 264 -1.44 -5.59 6.90
CA PRO A 264 -2.40 -4.99 5.98
C PRO A 264 -3.41 -4.15 6.77
N VAL A 265 -3.74 -2.98 6.24
CA VAL A 265 -4.78 -2.10 6.76
C VAL A 265 -6.14 -2.77 6.54
N GLN A 266 -6.97 -2.75 7.58
CA GLN A 266 -8.32 -3.27 7.63
C GLN A 266 -9.28 -2.14 7.98
N HIS A 267 -10.41 -2.08 7.28
CA HIS A 267 -11.42 -1.03 7.47
C HIS A 267 -10.84 0.39 7.40
N GLY A 268 -9.86 0.61 6.52
CA GLY A 268 -9.13 1.87 6.45
C GLY A 268 -8.40 2.05 5.14
N ASN A 269 -7.76 3.21 5.01
CA ASN A 269 -6.98 3.63 3.85
C ASN A 269 -5.79 4.48 4.33
N ILE A 270 -4.72 4.51 3.53
CA ILE A 270 -3.61 5.43 3.65
C ILE A 270 -3.45 6.12 2.29
N ASP A 271 -3.39 7.45 2.28
CA ASP A 271 -3.11 8.26 1.10
C ASP A 271 -1.69 8.82 1.25
N VAL A 272 -0.78 8.42 0.36
CA VAL A 272 0.60 8.91 0.29
C VAL A 272 0.77 9.75 -0.96
N HIS A 273 1.00 11.05 -0.77
CA HIS A 273 1.19 12.02 -1.85
C HIS A 273 2.63 12.51 -1.90
N ASP A 274 3.19 12.50 -3.10
CA ASP A 274 4.54 12.89 -3.47
C ASP A 274 4.40 13.92 -4.60
N GLU A 275 4.72 15.20 -4.34
CA GLU A 275 4.58 16.26 -5.36
C GLU A 275 5.82 16.24 -6.27
N PRO A 276 5.67 15.95 -7.58
CA PRO A 276 6.81 15.86 -8.49
C PRO A 276 7.59 17.18 -8.56
N SER A 277 8.91 17.09 -8.34
CA SER A 277 9.87 18.20 -8.19
C SER A 277 10.08 19.07 -9.44
#